data_AF-A0A6J8CKH4-F1
#
_entry.id   AF-A0A6J8CKH4-F1
#
_cell.length_a   1.000
_cell.length_b   1.000
_cell.length_c   1.000
_cell.angle_alpha   90.00
_cell.angle_beta   90.00
_cell.angle_gamma   90.00
#
_symmetry.space_group_name_H-M   'P 1'
#
loop_
_entity.id
_entity.type
_entity.pdbx_description
1 polymer ?
#
loop_
_entity_poly.entity_id
_entity_poly.type
_entity_poly.pdbx_seq_one_letter_code
_entity_poly.pdbx_strand_id
1 'polypeptide(L)'
;MGDKQVDCNTSSEWKPELKYDFDPITSDDEIVTVDLSGTPIQCLKKGDALQHKVKMARMIPDYRKHIPTIRNMEMDDDDVIICAFAKSGTHWLWEITSMLRNGNADYHGKEKTSAMFEFVPAEVLRASPKPRIYNTHFTPQGLPKQVFDRNCKILFLQRNPKDVLVSLLPFLQGHKFLDSAIKWDEFICKYMELEVESSLLNWFYYTRQWFEFLKEEHDNIYCMAYEDLKDDPVMEITKLAKFLEVGENTDLFKDIAVKCSFQNLKQAATSKVETFTINNKEAAKKITNFTYKKGEV
;
A
#
# COMPACT_ATOMS: atom_id res chain seq x y z
N MET A 1 -6.12 -13.06 40.67
CA MET A 1 -5.50 -12.82 39.34
C MET A 1 -5.93 -11.42 38.95
N GLY A 2 -5.04 -10.45 39.12
CA GLY A 2 -5.36 -9.04 38.93
C GLY A 2 -5.28 -8.64 37.46
N ASP A 3 -6.34 -8.00 36.97
CA ASP A 3 -6.36 -7.29 35.69
C ASP A 3 -5.28 -6.20 35.72
N LYS A 4 -4.20 -6.39 34.97
CA LYS A 4 -3.27 -5.30 34.66
C LYS A 4 -3.87 -4.51 33.50
N GLN A 5 -4.54 -3.42 33.85
CA GLN A 5 -4.85 -2.35 32.91
C GLN A 5 -3.52 -1.81 32.38
N VAL A 6 -3.29 -1.93 31.06
CA VAL A 6 -2.10 -1.36 30.42
C VAL A 6 -2.32 0.14 30.36
N ASP A 7 -1.52 0.88 31.15
CA ASP A 7 -1.56 2.34 31.19
C ASP A 7 -0.74 2.92 30.04
N CYS A 8 -1.42 3.30 28.96
CA CYS A 8 -0.81 3.92 27.78
C CYS A 8 -0.40 5.40 27.99
N ASN A 9 -0.59 5.98 29.19
CA ASN A 9 -0.30 7.40 29.46
C ASN A 9 1.13 7.68 29.92
N THR A 10 2.03 6.70 29.95
CA THR A 10 3.44 6.95 30.30
C THR A 10 4.26 7.27 29.05
N SER A 11 3.86 8.26 28.26
CA SER A 11 4.73 8.76 27.19
C SER A 11 5.84 9.63 27.81
N SER A 12 6.99 9.00 28.05
CA SER A 12 8.25 9.73 28.04
C SER A 12 8.35 10.41 26.68
N GLU A 13 8.30 11.74 26.69
CA GLU A 13 8.61 12.69 25.60
C GLU A 13 8.68 12.06 24.21
N TRP A 14 7.64 12.27 23.39
CA TRP A 14 7.72 12.04 21.95
C TRP A 14 8.95 12.79 21.41
N LYS A 15 9.97 12.05 20.96
CA LYS A 15 11.24 12.59 20.45
C LYS A 15 11.15 12.77 18.93
N PRO A 16 10.85 13.98 18.40
CA PRO A 16 10.74 14.25 16.96
C PRO A 16 12.08 14.12 16.21
N GLU A 17 13.20 13.94 16.93
CA GLU A 17 14.55 13.98 16.38
C GLU A 17 15.01 12.71 15.66
N LEU A 18 14.17 11.68 15.56
CA LEU A 18 14.41 10.59 14.62
C LEU A 18 14.25 11.14 13.19
N LYS A 19 15.33 11.72 12.66
CA LYS A 19 15.57 11.86 11.22
C LYS A 19 15.64 10.47 10.65
N TYR A 20 14.50 9.97 10.23
CA TYR A 20 14.42 8.75 9.47
C TYR A 20 14.86 9.05 8.05
N ASP A 21 16.16 9.20 7.88
CA ASP A 21 16.73 9.20 6.55
C ASP A 21 16.70 7.77 6.02
N PHE A 22 16.21 7.61 4.80
CA PHE A 22 16.25 6.33 4.12
C PHE A 22 17.70 6.17 3.65
N ASP A 23 18.61 5.77 4.54
CA ASP A 23 19.97 5.44 4.07
C ASP A 23 19.81 4.39 2.97
N PRO A 24 20.56 4.55 1.87
CA PRO A 24 20.49 3.62 0.76
C PRO A 24 20.72 2.20 1.27
N ILE A 25 19.84 1.27 0.89
CA ILE A 25 20.06 -0.16 1.15
C ILE A 25 21.36 -0.55 0.46
N THR A 26 22.33 -1.03 1.24
CA THR A 26 23.67 -1.38 0.78
C THR A 26 23.88 -2.89 0.73
N SER A 27 25.01 -3.32 0.14
CA SER A 27 25.45 -4.71 0.23
C SER A 27 25.69 -5.18 1.66
N ASP A 28 25.92 -4.25 2.58
CA ASP A 28 26.37 -4.49 3.94
C ASP A 28 25.18 -4.64 4.92
N ASP A 29 23.95 -4.37 4.45
CA ASP A 29 22.75 -4.62 5.25
C ASP A 29 22.56 -6.12 5.51
N GLU A 30 22.45 -6.47 6.79
CA GLU A 30 22.28 -7.84 7.22
C GLU A 30 20.85 -8.33 6.97
N ILE A 31 20.75 -9.52 6.37
CA ILE A 31 19.50 -10.28 6.34
C ILE A 31 19.36 -11.03 7.65
N VAL A 32 18.54 -10.52 8.56
CA VAL A 32 18.19 -11.20 9.81
C VAL A 32 17.06 -12.18 9.55
N THR A 33 17.16 -13.40 10.06
CA THR A 33 16.15 -14.46 9.90
C THR A 33 15.39 -14.71 11.19
N VAL A 34 14.34 -13.95 11.50
CA VAL A 34 13.54 -14.17 12.71
C VAL A 34 12.11 -13.67 12.54
N ASP A 35 11.13 -14.45 13.01
CA ASP A 35 9.85 -13.92 13.47
C ASP A 35 9.50 -14.44 14.88
N LEU A 36 8.57 -13.74 15.55
CA LEU A 36 8.09 -14.03 16.90
C LEU A 36 7.43 -15.43 17.05
N SER A 37 7.19 -16.15 15.95
CA SER A 37 6.60 -17.49 15.91
C SER A 37 7.63 -18.60 15.61
N GLY A 38 8.91 -18.26 15.51
CA GLY A 38 9.98 -19.19 15.13
C GLY A 38 10.00 -19.53 13.64
N THR A 39 9.24 -18.81 12.81
CA THR A 39 9.28 -18.98 11.37
C THR A 39 10.38 -18.09 10.78
N PRO A 40 11.32 -18.63 9.98
CA PRO A 40 12.37 -17.83 9.33
C PRO A 40 11.78 -16.67 8.48
N ILE A 41 11.82 -15.42 8.94
CA ILE A 41 11.54 -14.22 8.13
C ILE A 41 12.84 -13.47 7.91
N GLN A 42 13.21 -13.25 6.64
CA GLN A 42 14.33 -12.40 6.27
C GLN A 42 13.92 -10.92 6.43
N CYS A 43 14.73 -10.13 7.12
CA CYS A 43 14.55 -8.68 7.29
C CYS A 43 15.85 -7.93 7.01
N LEU A 44 15.77 -6.71 6.47
CA LEU A 44 16.92 -5.81 6.41
C LEU A 44 17.06 -5.08 7.74
N LYS A 45 18.17 -5.28 8.45
CA LYS A 45 18.48 -4.58 9.70
C LYS A 45 19.42 -3.41 9.44
N LYS A 46 19.14 -2.25 10.06
CA LYS A 46 20.04 -1.10 10.06
C LYS A 46 20.13 -0.48 11.46
N GLY A 47 21.32 -0.52 12.06
CA GLY A 47 21.49 -0.19 13.47
C GLY A 47 20.61 -1.11 14.33
N ASP A 48 19.83 -0.52 15.24
CA ASP A 48 18.90 -1.27 16.09
C ASP A 48 17.49 -1.43 15.48
N ALA A 49 17.24 -0.87 14.29
CA ALA A 49 15.93 -0.89 13.64
C ALA A 49 15.84 -1.88 12.48
N LEU A 50 14.65 -2.44 12.25
CA LEU A 50 14.34 -3.27 11.08
C LEU A 50 13.68 -2.40 10.00
N GLN A 51 14.22 -2.43 8.79
CA GLN A 51 13.74 -1.63 7.68
C GLN A 51 12.65 -2.34 6.88
N HIS A 52 12.88 -3.57 6.42
CA HIS A 52 11.97 -4.26 5.50
C HIS A 52 11.80 -5.73 5.84
N LYS A 53 10.56 -6.25 5.81
CA LYS A 53 10.27 -7.69 5.91
C LYS A 53 10.27 -8.35 4.53
N VAL A 54 11.37 -9.03 4.17
CA VAL A 54 11.60 -9.68 2.87
C VAL A 54 10.67 -10.88 2.66
N LYS A 55 10.30 -11.63 3.71
CA LYS A 55 9.39 -12.79 3.56
C LYS A 55 7.93 -12.42 3.25
N MET A 56 7.48 -11.19 3.52
CA MET A 56 6.15 -10.75 3.07
C MET A 56 6.07 -10.79 1.54
N ALA A 57 7.18 -10.46 0.88
CA ALA A 57 7.35 -10.52 -0.55
C ALA A 57 7.85 -11.91 -0.98
N ARG A 58 7.12 -13.00 -0.68
CA ARG A 58 7.47 -14.40 -1.04
C ARG A 58 7.92 -14.63 -2.51
N MET A 59 7.72 -13.64 -3.37
CA MET A 59 8.08 -13.61 -4.80
C MET A 59 9.43 -12.94 -5.11
N ILE A 60 10.05 -12.22 -4.16
CA ILE A 60 11.32 -11.51 -4.33
C ILE A 60 12.43 -12.19 -3.51
N PRO A 61 13.43 -12.82 -4.17
CA PRO A 61 14.47 -13.59 -3.48
C PRO A 61 15.46 -12.75 -2.65
N ASP A 62 15.79 -11.53 -3.06
CA ASP A 62 16.75 -10.66 -2.35
C ASP A 62 16.34 -9.18 -2.46
N TYR A 63 15.79 -8.63 -1.38
CA TYR A 63 15.32 -7.25 -1.34
C TYR A 63 16.45 -6.22 -1.48
N ARG A 64 17.68 -6.57 -1.08
CA ARG A 64 18.87 -5.69 -1.19
C ARG A 64 19.24 -5.44 -2.63
N LYS A 65 18.95 -6.40 -3.51
CA LYS A 65 19.11 -6.25 -4.96
C LYS A 65 17.86 -5.66 -5.59
N HIS A 66 16.69 -6.10 -5.13
CA HIS A 66 15.41 -5.70 -5.69
C HIS A 66 15.15 -4.20 -5.60
N ILE A 67 15.34 -3.57 -4.43
CA ILE A 67 15.08 -2.15 -4.27
C ILE A 67 15.97 -1.29 -5.17
N PRO A 68 17.31 -1.47 -5.21
CA PRO A 68 18.14 -0.78 -6.20
C PRO A 68 17.71 -1.02 -7.65
N THR A 69 17.29 -2.24 -8.00
CA THR A 69 16.79 -2.54 -9.35
C THR A 69 15.52 -1.77 -9.67
N ILE A 70 14.54 -1.71 -8.75
CA ILE A 70 13.33 -0.88 -8.91
C ILE A 70 13.72 0.61 -9.00
N ARG A 71 14.62 1.09 -8.14
CA ARG A 71 15.07 2.50 -8.15
C ARG A 71 15.73 2.92 -9.45
N ASN A 72 16.41 1.99 -10.13
CA ASN A 72 17.06 2.22 -11.42
C ASN A 72 16.22 1.75 -12.61
N MET A 73 14.99 1.31 -12.39
CA MET A 73 14.07 0.89 -13.45
C MET A 73 13.75 2.08 -14.36
N GLU A 74 13.77 1.86 -15.67
CA GLU A 74 13.34 2.87 -16.64
C GLU A 74 11.84 3.13 -16.51
N MET A 75 11.45 4.39 -16.63
CA MET A 75 10.06 4.83 -16.61
C MET A 75 9.71 5.48 -17.94
N ASP A 76 8.46 5.38 -18.35
CA ASP A 76 7.96 6.06 -19.55
C ASP A 76 6.96 7.15 -19.14
N ASP A 77 6.83 8.18 -19.97
CA ASP A 77 6.06 9.39 -19.65
C ASP A 77 4.57 9.11 -19.36
N ASP A 78 4.03 8.01 -19.87
CA ASP A 78 2.64 7.57 -19.68
C ASP A 78 2.43 6.63 -18.46
N ASP A 79 3.50 6.33 -17.72
CA ASP A 79 3.42 5.48 -16.53
C ASP A 79 2.75 6.23 -15.36
N VAL A 80 1.91 5.51 -14.62
CA VAL A 80 1.23 6.00 -13.42
C VAL A 80 1.60 5.15 -12.21
N ILE A 81 1.95 5.77 -11.09
CA ILE A 81 2.30 5.08 -9.85
C ILE A 81 1.31 5.43 -8.74
N ILE A 82 0.62 4.43 -8.20
CA ILE A 82 -0.24 4.58 -7.02
C ILE A 82 0.57 4.33 -5.75
N CYS A 83 0.77 5.37 -4.95
CA CYS A 83 1.49 5.33 -3.69
C CYS A 83 0.51 5.50 -2.54
N ALA A 84 0.44 4.53 -1.62
CA ALA A 84 -0.32 4.71 -0.38
C ALA A 84 0.25 3.82 0.72
N PHE A 85 0.03 4.17 1.98
CA PHE A 85 0.29 3.21 3.05
C PHE A 85 -0.66 2.01 2.91
N ALA A 86 -0.23 0.82 3.34
CA ALA A 86 -1.08 -0.37 3.34
C ALA A 86 -2.43 -0.08 4.02
N LYS A 87 -3.53 -0.57 3.43
CA LYS A 87 -4.91 -0.38 3.94
C LYS A 87 -5.49 1.04 3.81
N SER A 88 -4.84 1.92 3.06
CA SER A 88 -5.35 3.28 2.78
C SER A 88 -6.27 3.39 1.56
N GLY A 89 -6.63 2.26 0.90
CA GLY A 89 -7.54 2.26 -0.26
C GLY A 89 -6.89 2.00 -1.63
N THR A 90 -5.65 1.50 -1.68
CA THR A 90 -4.94 1.26 -2.96
C THR A 90 -5.70 0.42 -3.99
N HIS A 91 -6.49 -0.59 -3.58
CA HIS A 91 -7.29 -1.37 -4.53
C HIS A 91 -8.44 -0.56 -5.14
N TRP A 92 -9.04 0.34 -4.36
CA TRP A 92 -10.10 1.20 -4.86
C TRP A 92 -9.57 2.16 -5.92
N LEU A 93 -8.46 2.84 -5.61
CA LEU A 93 -7.81 3.74 -6.55
C LEU A 93 -7.22 3.01 -7.77
N TRP A 94 -6.77 1.76 -7.60
CA TRP A 94 -6.32 0.90 -8.70
C TRP A 94 -7.42 0.68 -9.75
N GLU A 95 -8.60 0.26 -9.32
CA GLU A 95 -9.73 0.02 -10.23
C GLU A 95 -10.19 1.33 -10.90
N ILE A 96 -10.32 2.43 -10.14
CA ILE A 96 -10.68 3.75 -10.69
C ILE A 96 -9.68 4.19 -11.76
N THR A 97 -8.38 4.14 -11.45
CA THR A 97 -7.32 4.59 -12.37
C THR A 97 -7.30 3.73 -13.63
N SER A 98 -7.48 2.41 -13.49
CA SER A 98 -7.63 1.50 -14.62
C SER A 98 -8.80 1.88 -15.52
N MET A 99 -10.00 2.05 -14.93
CA MET A 99 -11.21 2.38 -15.66
C MET A 99 -11.09 3.72 -16.41
N LEU A 100 -10.53 4.75 -15.75
CA LEU A 100 -10.28 6.05 -16.37
C LEU A 100 -9.38 5.95 -17.59
N ARG A 101 -8.27 5.21 -17.51
CA ARG A 101 -7.33 5.10 -18.63
C ARG A 101 -7.81 4.16 -19.74
N ASN A 102 -8.66 3.19 -19.41
CA ASN A 102 -9.27 2.31 -20.41
C ASN A 102 -10.50 2.97 -21.09
N GLY A 103 -11.02 4.06 -20.53
CA GLY A 103 -12.21 4.74 -21.03
C GLY A 103 -13.50 3.94 -20.87
N ASN A 104 -13.55 3.02 -19.90
CA ASN A 104 -14.73 2.18 -19.60
C ASN A 104 -14.78 1.81 -18.12
N ALA A 105 -15.95 1.35 -17.64
CA ALA A 105 -16.17 0.97 -16.24
C ALA A 105 -15.97 -0.54 -15.97
N ASP A 106 -15.05 -1.17 -16.71
CA ASP A 106 -14.70 -2.59 -16.53
C ASP A 106 -13.59 -2.74 -15.49
N TYR A 107 -13.75 -3.73 -14.60
CA TYR A 107 -12.72 -4.04 -13.62
C TYR A 107 -11.44 -4.50 -14.31
N HIS A 108 -10.30 -4.15 -13.73
CA HIS A 108 -9.01 -4.54 -14.25
C HIS A 108 -8.90 -6.08 -14.30
N GLY A 109 -8.43 -6.60 -15.43
CA GLY A 109 -8.34 -8.04 -15.69
C GLY A 109 -7.25 -8.75 -14.89
N LYS A 110 -6.34 -8.00 -14.26
CA LYS A 110 -5.30 -8.52 -13.36
C LYS A 110 -5.42 -7.97 -11.95
N GLU A 111 -4.98 -8.76 -10.98
CA GLU A 111 -4.87 -8.33 -9.59
C GLU A 111 -3.86 -7.19 -9.42
N LYS A 112 -4.17 -6.23 -8.54
CA LYS A 112 -3.26 -5.11 -8.19
C LYS A 112 -1.86 -5.58 -7.77
N THR A 113 -1.77 -6.73 -7.11
CA THR A 113 -0.50 -7.31 -6.65
C THR A 113 0.43 -7.71 -7.79
N SER A 114 -0.10 -7.91 -9.01
CA SER A 114 0.70 -8.19 -10.21
C SER A 114 1.49 -6.99 -10.75
N ALA A 115 1.28 -5.81 -10.18
CA ALA A 115 1.99 -4.58 -10.53
C ALA A 115 2.55 -3.85 -9.28
N MET A 116 2.81 -4.59 -8.19
CA MET A 116 3.38 -4.04 -6.96
C MET A 116 4.91 -4.05 -7.00
N PHE A 117 5.52 -2.89 -6.78
CA PHE A 117 6.99 -2.76 -6.72
C PHE A 117 7.60 -3.61 -5.62
N GLU A 118 6.88 -3.89 -4.54
CA GLU A 118 7.37 -4.75 -3.46
C GLU A 118 7.49 -6.22 -3.86
N PHE A 119 6.74 -6.65 -4.86
CA PHE A 119 6.44 -8.06 -5.07
C PHE A 119 6.80 -8.57 -6.47
N VAL A 120 6.98 -7.68 -7.43
CA VAL A 120 7.15 -8.04 -8.83
C VAL A 120 8.52 -7.58 -9.33
N PRO A 121 9.33 -8.46 -9.94
CA PRO A 121 10.62 -8.08 -10.53
C PRO A 121 10.47 -6.97 -11.57
N ALA A 122 11.47 -6.10 -11.66
CA ALA A 122 11.47 -4.95 -12.57
C ALA A 122 11.28 -5.38 -14.04
N GLU A 123 11.91 -6.48 -14.48
CA GLU A 123 11.75 -6.97 -15.85
C GLU A 123 10.30 -7.34 -16.20
N VAL A 124 9.56 -7.90 -15.23
CA VAL A 124 8.15 -8.28 -15.40
C VAL A 124 7.26 -7.04 -15.40
N LEU A 125 7.56 -6.07 -14.53
CA LEU A 125 6.86 -4.77 -14.50
C LEU A 125 7.03 -3.99 -15.81
N ARG A 126 8.25 -3.99 -16.38
CA ARG A 126 8.57 -3.32 -17.64
C ARG A 126 7.92 -3.99 -18.85
N ALA A 127 7.81 -5.31 -18.84
CA ALA A 127 7.16 -6.08 -19.91
C ALA A 127 5.62 -5.98 -19.91
N SER A 128 5.03 -5.28 -18.94
CA SER A 128 3.57 -5.07 -18.91
C SER A 128 3.09 -4.20 -20.08
N PRO A 129 1.93 -4.50 -20.67
CA PRO A 129 1.39 -3.71 -21.77
C PRO A 129 1.07 -2.27 -21.32
N LYS A 130 1.21 -1.34 -22.27
CA LYS A 130 0.92 0.08 -22.06
C LYS A 130 -0.57 0.41 -22.20
N PRO A 131 -1.05 1.50 -21.58
CA PRO A 131 -0.32 2.30 -20.58
C PRO A 131 -0.13 1.49 -19.30
N ARG A 132 0.91 1.75 -18.48
CA ARG A 132 1.18 0.92 -17.27
C ARG A 132 0.77 1.62 -15.98
N ILE A 133 0.09 0.89 -15.11
CA ILE A 133 -0.21 1.33 -13.73
C ILE A 133 0.63 0.48 -12.81
N TYR A 134 1.40 1.14 -11.95
CA TYR A 134 2.13 0.51 -10.87
C TYR A 134 1.51 0.91 -9.54
N ASN A 135 1.80 0.16 -8.49
CA ASN A 135 1.46 0.58 -7.15
C ASN A 135 2.50 0.13 -6.13
N THR A 136 2.56 0.86 -5.01
CA THR A 136 3.58 0.65 -4.00
C THR A 136 3.17 1.25 -2.65
N HIS A 137 3.78 0.71 -1.61
CA HIS A 137 3.81 1.15 -0.23
C HIS A 137 5.19 1.73 0.15
N PHE A 138 6.06 1.99 -0.83
CA PHE A 138 7.33 2.69 -0.62
C PHE A 138 7.14 4.17 -0.31
N THR A 139 8.08 4.72 0.44
CA THR A 139 8.28 6.16 0.55
C THR A 139 8.89 6.71 -0.76
N PRO A 140 8.94 8.04 -0.96
CA PRO A 140 9.48 8.62 -2.19
C PRO A 140 10.89 8.10 -2.54
N GLN A 141 11.71 7.85 -1.52
CA GLN A 141 13.08 7.34 -1.65
C GLN A 141 13.16 5.89 -2.15
N GLY A 142 12.05 5.13 -2.15
CA GLY A 142 12.00 3.79 -2.74
C GLY A 142 11.56 3.77 -4.20
N LEU A 143 11.06 4.90 -4.73
CA LEU A 143 10.53 4.97 -6.09
C LEU A 143 11.65 4.93 -7.15
N PRO A 144 11.32 4.52 -8.40
CA PRO A 144 12.20 4.71 -9.55
C PRO A 144 12.61 6.17 -9.68
N LYS A 145 13.92 6.46 -9.78
CA LYS A 145 14.41 7.86 -9.80
C LYS A 145 13.84 8.67 -10.95
N GLN A 146 13.70 8.03 -12.12
CA GLN A 146 13.19 8.69 -13.33
C GLN A 146 11.75 9.20 -13.20
N VAL A 147 10.98 8.76 -12.19
CA VAL A 147 9.61 9.26 -11.99
C VAL A 147 9.57 10.76 -11.69
N PHE A 148 10.63 11.31 -11.09
CA PHE A 148 10.68 12.72 -10.68
C PHE A 148 11.19 13.64 -11.80
N ASP A 149 11.87 13.09 -12.81
CA ASP A 149 12.45 13.84 -13.92
C ASP A 149 11.65 13.70 -15.23
N ARG A 150 10.55 12.95 -15.21
CA ARG A 150 9.70 12.64 -16.38
C ARG A 150 8.25 13.08 -16.14
N ASN A 151 7.45 13.02 -17.21
CA ASN A 151 6.01 13.29 -17.15
C ASN A 151 5.18 12.16 -16.51
N CYS A 152 5.83 11.16 -15.90
CA CYS A 152 5.18 10.10 -15.14
C CYS A 152 4.30 10.70 -14.04
N LYS A 153 3.11 10.13 -13.82
CA LYS A 153 2.17 10.64 -12.82
C LYS A 153 2.21 9.80 -11.53
N ILE A 154 2.21 10.45 -10.38
CA ILE A 154 2.14 9.81 -9.06
C ILE A 154 0.79 10.14 -8.42
N LEU A 155 0.09 9.11 -7.95
CA LEU A 155 -1.14 9.24 -7.18
C LEU A 155 -0.84 8.88 -5.73
N PHE A 156 -0.75 9.90 -4.87
CA PHE A 156 -0.46 9.71 -3.45
C PHE A 156 -1.75 9.70 -2.63
N LEU A 157 -2.14 8.54 -2.12
CA LEU A 157 -3.36 8.34 -1.34
C LEU A 157 -3.07 8.25 0.16
N GLN A 158 -3.79 9.05 0.92
CA GLN A 158 -3.72 9.12 2.38
C GLN A 158 -5.04 8.68 3.00
N ARG A 159 -5.00 8.30 4.27
CA ARG A 159 -6.18 7.89 5.04
C ARG A 159 -5.96 8.17 6.52
N ASN A 160 -7.04 8.47 7.24
CA ASN A 160 -7.01 8.62 8.69
C ASN A 160 -6.30 7.44 9.36
N PRO A 161 -5.28 7.69 10.21
CA PRO A 161 -4.50 6.62 10.84
C PRO A 161 -5.36 5.68 11.69
N LYS A 162 -6.41 6.19 12.36
CA LYS A 162 -7.28 5.35 13.20
C LYS A 162 -7.95 4.27 12.34
N ASP A 163 -8.48 4.65 11.18
CA ASP A 163 -9.13 3.73 10.25
C ASP A 163 -8.14 2.78 9.59
N VAL A 164 -6.93 3.27 9.27
CA VAL A 164 -5.83 2.43 8.78
C VAL A 164 -5.52 1.33 9.79
N LEU A 165 -5.30 1.66 11.06
CA LEU A 165 -4.92 0.69 12.09
C LEU A 165 -6.03 -0.35 12.35
N VAL A 166 -7.29 0.10 12.40
CA VAL A 166 -8.46 -0.79 12.49
C VAL A 166 -8.52 -1.76 11.29
N SER A 167 -8.14 -1.31 10.09
CA SER A 167 -8.08 -2.16 8.90
C SER A 167 -6.82 -3.06 8.85
N LEU A 168 -5.74 -2.62 9.48
CA LEU A 168 -4.42 -3.27 9.46
C LEU A 168 -4.38 -4.54 10.31
N LEU A 169 -4.92 -4.50 11.54
CA LEU A 169 -4.95 -5.67 12.43
C LEU A 169 -5.54 -6.93 11.75
N PRO A 170 -6.80 -6.93 11.27
CA PRO A 170 -7.38 -8.12 10.66
C PRO A 170 -6.67 -8.50 9.34
N PHE A 171 -6.07 -7.54 8.64
CA PHE A 171 -5.25 -7.84 7.47
C PHE A 171 -3.98 -8.61 7.83
N LEU A 172 -3.24 -8.16 8.85
CA LEU A 172 -2.04 -8.82 9.32
C LEU A 172 -2.34 -10.23 9.84
N GLN A 173 -3.41 -10.39 10.62
CA GLN A 173 -3.87 -11.70 11.11
C GLN A 173 -4.31 -12.62 9.98
N GLY A 174 -5.10 -12.10 9.03
CA GLY A 174 -5.61 -12.85 7.89
C GLY A 174 -4.51 -13.39 6.98
N HIS A 175 -3.38 -12.70 6.90
CA HIS A 175 -2.21 -13.10 6.12
C HIS A 175 -1.10 -13.76 6.95
N LYS A 176 -1.38 -14.03 8.25
CA LYS A 176 -0.44 -14.68 9.19
C LYS A 176 0.86 -13.90 9.41
N PHE A 177 0.81 -12.57 9.30
CA PHE A 177 1.90 -11.67 9.70
C PHE A 177 1.84 -11.32 11.18
N LEU A 178 0.70 -11.55 11.81
CA LEU A 178 0.45 -11.33 13.22
C LEU A 178 -0.37 -12.51 13.75
N ASP A 179 -0.13 -12.93 14.99
CA ASP A 179 -0.92 -13.97 15.63
C ASP A 179 -2.40 -13.55 15.70
N SER A 180 -3.28 -14.46 15.34
CA SER A 180 -4.74 -14.31 15.49
C SER A 180 -5.19 -14.12 16.94
N ALA A 181 -4.38 -14.51 17.93
CA ALA A 181 -4.65 -14.31 19.35
C ALA A 181 -4.47 -12.86 19.83
N ILE A 182 -3.67 -12.06 19.11
CA ILE A 182 -3.41 -10.66 19.47
C ILE A 182 -4.69 -9.84 19.35
N LYS A 183 -5.09 -9.20 20.45
CA LYS A 183 -6.30 -8.37 20.51
C LYS A 183 -6.00 -6.91 20.14
N TRP A 184 -7.05 -6.13 19.93
CA TRP A 184 -6.95 -4.72 19.55
C TRP A 184 -6.08 -3.89 20.51
N ASP A 185 -6.32 -3.99 21.82
CA ASP A 185 -5.61 -3.18 22.81
C ASP A 185 -4.12 -3.49 22.82
N GLU A 186 -3.76 -4.78 22.80
CA GLU A 186 -2.37 -5.24 22.70
C GLU A 186 -1.73 -4.78 21.39
N PHE A 187 -2.44 -4.92 20.26
CA PHE A 187 -1.97 -4.48 18.95
C PHE A 187 -1.65 -2.98 18.94
N ILE A 188 -2.54 -2.14 19.47
CA ILE A 188 -2.32 -0.69 19.49
C ILE A 188 -1.17 -0.30 20.40
N CYS A 189 -1.03 -0.91 21.57
CA CYS A 189 0.12 -0.64 22.46
C CYS A 189 1.43 -0.95 21.73
N LYS A 190 1.55 -2.16 21.18
CA LYS A 190 2.72 -2.58 20.39
C LYS A 190 2.97 -1.69 19.17
N TYR A 191 1.90 -1.24 18.52
CA TYR A 191 1.99 -0.34 17.37
C TYR A 191 2.58 1.02 17.75
N MET A 192 2.11 1.60 18.85
CA MET A 192 2.52 2.92 19.32
C MET A 192 3.92 2.91 19.94
N GLU A 193 4.33 1.82 20.57
CA GLU A 193 5.68 1.61 21.08
C GLU A 193 6.72 1.39 19.96
N LEU A 194 6.28 1.41 18.69
CA LEU A 194 7.10 1.16 17.51
C LEU A 194 7.80 -0.22 17.54
N GLU A 195 7.27 -1.18 18.31
CA GLU A 195 7.66 -2.60 18.24
C GLU A 195 7.24 -3.24 16.90
N VAL A 196 6.65 -2.47 16.00
CA VAL A 196 6.38 -2.91 14.63
C VAL A 196 7.67 -2.86 13.83
N GLU A 197 8.31 -4.03 13.80
CA GLU A 197 9.56 -4.41 13.15
C GLU A 197 9.69 -4.15 11.61
N SER A 198 8.93 -3.22 11.03
CA SER A 198 9.01 -2.91 9.59
C SER A 198 8.62 -1.46 9.32
N SER A 199 9.47 -0.72 8.60
CA SER A 199 9.13 0.64 8.15
C SER A 199 7.91 0.65 7.23
N LEU A 200 7.70 -0.42 6.44
CA LEU A 200 6.51 -0.63 5.60
C LEU A 200 5.20 -0.78 6.39
N LEU A 201 5.29 -1.02 7.70
CA LEU A 201 4.13 -1.15 8.59
C LEU A 201 4.01 0.01 9.58
N ASN A 202 4.92 0.99 9.54
CA ASN A 202 4.86 2.19 10.35
C ASN A 202 4.24 3.35 9.56
N TRP A 203 2.97 3.62 9.84
CA TRP A 203 2.19 4.66 9.18
C TRP A 203 2.76 6.05 9.46
N PHE A 204 3.20 6.32 10.69
CA PHE A 204 3.78 7.63 11.05
C PHE A 204 5.06 7.91 10.28
N TYR A 205 5.92 6.90 10.17
CA TYR A 205 7.12 6.97 9.33
C TYR A 205 6.74 7.26 7.88
N TYR A 206 5.91 6.41 7.28
CA TYR A 206 5.55 6.50 5.86
C TYR A 206 4.95 7.87 5.52
N THR A 207 3.96 8.30 6.31
CA THR A 207 3.25 9.57 6.10
C THR A 207 4.18 10.75 6.27
N ARG A 208 5.06 10.75 7.28
CA ARG A 208 6.04 11.81 7.46
C ARG A 208 7.01 11.89 6.28
N GLN A 209 7.55 10.78 5.78
CA GLN A 209 8.47 10.82 4.63
C GLN A 209 7.81 11.43 3.38
N TRP A 210 6.55 11.08 3.12
CA TRP A 210 5.79 11.67 2.03
C TRP A 210 5.50 13.15 2.24
N PHE A 211 5.09 13.57 3.45
CA PHE A 211 4.84 14.98 3.73
C PHE A 211 6.08 15.85 3.72
N GLU A 212 7.23 15.33 4.18
CA GLU A 212 8.51 16.03 4.05
C GLU A 212 8.87 16.23 2.58
N PHE A 213 8.68 15.20 1.73
CA PHE A 213 8.93 15.28 0.30
C PHE A 213 7.99 16.27 -0.42
N LEU A 214 6.73 16.34 0.01
CA LEU A 214 5.70 17.23 -0.53
C LEU A 214 5.79 18.68 -0.02
N LYS A 215 6.83 19.05 0.75
CA LYS A 215 7.11 20.46 1.07
C LYS A 215 7.59 21.24 -0.16
N GLU A 216 8.13 20.54 -1.15
CA GLU A 216 8.48 21.08 -2.46
C GLU A 216 7.27 20.93 -3.41
N GLU A 217 7.18 21.79 -4.43
CA GLU A 217 6.12 21.70 -5.44
C GLU A 217 6.44 20.61 -6.45
N HIS A 218 5.47 19.75 -6.74
CA HIS A 218 5.60 18.66 -7.72
C HIS A 218 4.36 18.62 -8.63
N ASP A 219 4.52 19.02 -9.89
CA ASP A 219 3.41 19.06 -10.87
C ASP A 219 2.89 17.68 -11.26
N ASN A 220 3.69 16.64 -11.04
CA ASN A 220 3.40 15.28 -11.43
C ASN A 220 2.86 14.42 -10.28
N ILE A 221 2.44 15.02 -9.16
CA ILE A 221 1.88 14.32 -8.00
C ILE A 221 0.47 14.81 -7.68
N TYR A 222 -0.50 13.91 -7.67
CA TYR A 222 -1.86 14.16 -7.19
C TYR A 222 -2.03 13.56 -5.79
N CYS A 223 -2.25 14.43 -4.81
CA CYS A 223 -2.56 14.03 -3.44
C CYS A 223 -4.07 13.84 -3.28
N MET A 224 -4.47 12.68 -2.74
CA MET A 224 -5.86 12.31 -2.49
C MET A 224 -6.03 11.84 -1.05
N ALA A 225 -7.14 12.22 -0.42
CA ALA A 225 -7.60 11.60 0.82
C ALA A 225 -8.63 10.52 0.52
N TYR A 226 -8.53 9.38 1.21
CA TYR A 226 -9.53 8.31 1.17
C TYR A 226 -10.91 8.83 1.56
N GLU A 227 -10.95 9.74 2.54
CA GLU A 227 -12.15 10.34 3.07
C GLU A 227 -12.87 11.20 2.02
N ASP A 228 -12.14 12.00 1.25
CA ASP A 228 -12.71 12.81 0.16
C ASP A 228 -13.27 11.92 -0.95
N LEU A 229 -12.55 10.85 -1.31
CA LEU A 229 -13.02 9.87 -2.30
C LEU A 229 -14.27 9.12 -1.82
N LYS A 230 -14.44 8.96 -0.51
CA LYS A 230 -15.65 8.37 0.12
C LYS A 230 -16.80 9.35 0.15
N ASP A 231 -16.54 10.62 0.43
CA ASP A 231 -17.58 11.64 0.56
C ASP A 231 -18.19 12.02 -0.79
N ASP A 232 -17.35 12.33 -1.79
CA ASP A 232 -17.80 12.64 -3.15
C ASP A 232 -16.93 11.92 -4.20
N PRO A 233 -17.23 10.64 -4.49
CA PRO A 233 -16.44 9.85 -5.43
C PRO A 233 -16.46 10.43 -6.84
N VAL A 234 -17.56 11.03 -7.29
CA VAL A 234 -17.65 11.58 -8.66
C VAL A 234 -16.77 12.80 -8.80
N MET A 235 -16.75 13.69 -7.81
CA MET A 235 -15.86 14.85 -7.79
C MET A 235 -14.39 14.43 -7.79
N GLU A 236 -13.99 13.50 -6.92
CA GLU A 236 -12.60 13.03 -6.85
C GLU A 236 -12.17 12.27 -8.12
N ILE A 237 -13.05 11.47 -8.72
CA ILE A 237 -12.81 10.83 -10.02
C ILE A 237 -12.62 11.89 -11.11
N THR A 238 -13.41 12.97 -11.09
CA THR A 238 -13.29 14.07 -12.06
C THR A 238 -11.96 14.80 -11.94
N LYS A 239 -11.52 15.11 -10.71
CA LYS A 239 -10.21 15.73 -10.46
C LYS A 239 -9.07 14.81 -10.90
N LEU A 240 -9.17 13.51 -10.58
CA LEU A 240 -8.20 12.52 -11.00
C LEU A 240 -8.14 12.37 -12.52
N ALA A 241 -9.29 12.35 -13.20
CA ALA A 241 -9.37 12.29 -14.65
C ALA A 241 -8.65 13.47 -15.31
N LYS A 242 -8.88 14.68 -14.80
CA LYS A 242 -8.18 15.89 -15.25
C LYS A 242 -6.66 15.78 -15.05
N PHE A 243 -6.21 15.31 -13.89
CA PHE A 243 -4.78 15.15 -13.60
C PHE A 243 -4.10 14.09 -14.47
N LEU A 244 -4.81 13.01 -14.80
CA LEU A 244 -4.38 11.96 -15.72
C LEU A 244 -4.52 12.36 -17.20
N GLU A 245 -5.02 13.57 -17.48
CA GLU A 245 -5.24 14.10 -18.83
C GLU A 245 -6.14 13.19 -19.69
N VAL A 246 -7.08 12.48 -19.06
CA VAL A 246 -8.09 11.71 -19.78
C VAL A 246 -9.30 12.61 -20.10
N GLY A 247 -9.96 12.33 -21.22
CA GLY A 247 -11.07 13.14 -21.70
C GLY A 247 -12.23 13.24 -20.69
N GLU A 248 -12.88 14.41 -20.64
CA GLU A 248 -14.02 14.65 -19.76
C GLU A 248 -15.23 13.80 -20.19
N ASN A 249 -15.68 12.92 -19.31
CA ASN A 249 -16.83 12.05 -19.54
C ASN A 249 -17.59 11.82 -18.23
N THR A 250 -18.47 12.75 -17.91
CA THR A 250 -19.22 12.77 -16.65
C THR A 250 -20.06 11.51 -16.42
N ASP A 251 -20.60 10.92 -17.48
CA ASP A 251 -21.41 9.70 -17.36
C ASP A 251 -20.52 8.49 -17.04
N LEU A 252 -19.38 8.35 -17.71
CA LEU A 252 -18.37 7.35 -17.34
C LEU A 252 -17.90 7.54 -15.89
N PHE A 253 -17.67 8.76 -15.43
CA PHE A 253 -17.20 9.01 -14.06
C PHE A 253 -18.23 8.57 -13.01
N LYS A 254 -19.53 8.78 -13.28
CA LYS A 254 -20.63 8.26 -12.45
C LYS A 254 -20.65 6.73 -12.46
N ASP A 255 -20.51 6.11 -13.64
CA ASP A 255 -20.48 4.66 -13.76
C ASP A 255 -19.30 4.04 -13.00
N ILE A 256 -18.12 4.66 -13.09
CA ILE A 256 -16.93 4.27 -12.32
C ILE A 256 -17.21 4.42 -10.82
N ALA A 257 -17.80 5.53 -10.37
CA ALA A 257 -18.14 5.72 -8.96
C ALA A 257 -19.07 4.62 -8.44
N VAL A 258 -20.11 4.27 -9.21
CA VAL A 258 -21.05 3.19 -8.87
C VAL A 258 -20.33 1.84 -8.85
N LYS A 259 -19.57 1.49 -9.89
CA LYS A 259 -18.80 0.24 -9.96
C LYS A 259 -17.79 0.11 -8.84
N CYS A 260 -17.12 1.19 -8.51
CA CYS A 260 -16.11 1.23 -7.45
C CYS A 260 -16.68 1.46 -6.05
N SER A 261 -18.01 1.47 -5.88
CA SER A 261 -18.60 1.49 -4.54
C SER A 261 -18.15 0.28 -3.71
N PHE A 262 -18.09 0.45 -2.40
CA PHE A 262 -17.59 -0.59 -1.48
C PHE A 262 -18.30 -1.94 -1.66
N GLN A 263 -19.63 -1.92 -1.82
CA GLN A 263 -20.44 -3.14 -1.99
C GLN A 263 -20.10 -3.85 -3.30
N ASN A 264 -19.98 -3.10 -4.40
CA ASN A 264 -19.69 -3.65 -5.72
C ASN A 264 -18.27 -4.22 -5.82
N LEU A 265 -17.28 -3.51 -5.27
CA LEU A 265 -15.89 -4.01 -5.21
C LEU A 265 -15.78 -5.28 -4.36
N LYS A 266 -16.46 -5.32 -3.20
CA LYS A 266 -16.49 -6.49 -2.33
C LYS A 266 -17.11 -7.70 -3.04
N GLN A 267 -18.20 -7.49 -3.77
CA GLN A 267 -18.85 -8.54 -4.56
C GLN A 267 -17.95 -9.03 -5.68
N ALA A 268 -17.36 -8.12 -6.46
CA ALA A 268 -16.47 -8.44 -7.57
C ALA A 268 -15.25 -9.26 -7.13
N ALA A 269 -14.64 -8.90 -6.00
CA ALA A 269 -13.53 -9.64 -5.44
C ALA A 269 -13.93 -11.06 -4.98
N THR A 270 -15.18 -11.24 -4.52
CA THR A 270 -15.71 -12.55 -4.14
C THR A 270 -15.95 -13.42 -5.38
N SER A 271 -16.50 -12.83 -6.44
CA SER A 271 -16.74 -13.54 -7.71
C SER A 271 -15.44 -13.94 -8.43
N LYS A 272 -14.41 -13.09 -8.43
CA LYS A 272 -13.07 -13.44 -8.97
C LYS A 272 -12.47 -14.64 -8.22
N VAL A 273 -12.61 -14.68 -6.90
CA VAL A 273 -12.19 -15.83 -6.09
C VAL A 273 -12.97 -17.10 -6.44
N GLU A 274 -14.27 -17.01 -6.70
CA GLU A 274 -15.08 -18.18 -7.11
C GLU A 274 -14.69 -18.72 -8.49
N THR A 275 -14.27 -17.86 -9.42
CA THR A 275 -13.86 -18.28 -10.78
C THR A 275 -12.49 -18.96 -10.82
N PHE A 276 -11.55 -18.54 -9.96
CA PHE A 276 -10.21 -19.14 -9.89
C PHE A 276 -10.11 -20.41 -9.02
N THR A 277 -11.16 -20.75 -8.25
CA THR A 277 -11.04 -21.76 -7.19
C THR A 277 -12.00 -22.95 -7.34
N ILE A 278 -11.56 -23.99 -8.06
CA ILE A 278 -12.10 -25.36 -7.90
C ILE A 278 -11.46 -26.08 -6.69
N ASN A 279 -10.28 -25.66 -6.20
CA ASN A 279 -9.50 -26.51 -5.25
C ASN A 279 -9.30 -26.00 -3.80
N ASN A 280 -9.72 -24.79 -3.40
CA ASN A 280 -9.77 -24.41 -1.97
C ASN A 280 -10.61 -23.15 -1.64
N LYS A 281 -11.94 -23.28 -1.67
CA LYS A 281 -12.89 -22.15 -1.52
C LYS A 281 -12.80 -21.38 -0.19
N GLU A 282 -12.36 -22.01 0.90
CA GLU A 282 -12.40 -21.39 2.24
C GLU A 282 -11.28 -20.39 2.52
N ALA A 283 -10.05 -20.69 2.08
CA ALA A 283 -8.90 -19.81 2.30
C ALA A 283 -9.02 -18.51 1.50
N ALA A 284 -9.49 -18.62 0.25
CA ALA A 284 -9.69 -17.48 -0.62
C ALA A 284 -10.85 -16.58 -0.12
N LYS A 285 -11.97 -17.17 0.31
CA LYS A 285 -13.10 -16.43 0.94
C LYS A 285 -12.68 -15.68 2.21
N LYS A 286 -11.73 -16.21 3.00
CA LYS A 286 -11.15 -15.49 4.15
C LYS A 286 -10.34 -14.26 3.70
N ILE A 287 -9.46 -14.39 2.71
CA ILE A 287 -8.63 -13.28 2.19
C ILE A 287 -9.49 -12.13 1.63
N THR A 288 -10.50 -12.44 0.80
CA THR A 288 -11.41 -11.42 0.25
C THR A 288 -12.16 -10.68 1.37
N ASN A 289 -12.63 -11.42 2.37
CA ASN A 289 -13.29 -10.83 3.53
C ASN A 289 -12.36 -9.92 4.35
N PHE A 290 -11.03 -10.11 4.34
CA PHE A 290 -10.08 -9.21 5.00
C PHE A 290 -9.76 -7.95 4.19
N THR A 291 -9.88 -8.01 2.87
CA THR A 291 -9.62 -6.86 1.98
C THR A 291 -10.76 -5.84 2.00
N TYR A 292 -12.02 -6.28 2.07
CA TYR A 292 -13.21 -5.41 1.97
C TYR A 292 -14.13 -5.52 3.20
N LYS A 293 -13.59 -5.25 4.40
CA LYS A 293 -14.34 -5.40 5.65
C LYS A 293 -14.96 -4.12 6.21
N LYS A 294 -14.52 -2.93 5.78
CA LYS A 294 -15.06 -1.65 6.31
C LYS A 294 -15.04 -0.53 5.26
N GLY A 295 -16.19 -0.30 4.63
CA GLY A 295 -16.55 0.94 3.93
C GLY A 295 -17.51 1.82 4.73
N GLU A 296 -17.99 1.31 5.87
CA GLU A 296 -18.82 2.05 6.83
C GLU A 296 -18.01 2.19 8.12
N VAL A 297 -17.56 3.42 8.36
CA VAL A 297 -17.40 4.00 9.68
C VAL A 297 -18.42 5.13 9.72
#